data_AF-A0A3S0SBI1-F1
#
_entry.id   AF-A0A3S0SBI1-F1
#
_cell.length_a   1.000
_cell.length_b   1.000
_cell.length_c   1.000
_cell.angle_alpha   90.00
_cell.angle_beta   90.00
_cell.angle_gamma   90.00
#
_symmetry.space_group_name_H-M   'P 1'
#
loop_
_entity.id
_entity.type
_entity.pdbx_description
1 polymer ?
#
loop_
_entity_poly.entity_id
_entity_poly.type
_entity_poly.pdbx_seq_one_letter_code
_entity_poly.pdbx_strand_id
1 'polypeptide(L)'
;MPVYEYKDDHRPPKWDKDKKSKWTVKIKEEEEIFFYGYSQNWLHEESESIWAIRVNDEIPLVIGEDYRPKYKGKNECINLVVAKFVKHRENHWHGYPVNTLSDFPPSDILKKWEQSPGVKKKTIVKLNRAIK
;
A
#
# COMPACT_ATOMS: atom_id res chain seq x y z
N MET A 1 -1.79 -16.38 13.98
CA MET A 1 -2.58 -15.49 13.11
C MET A 1 -2.12 -14.07 13.40
N PRO A 2 -1.80 -13.23 12.39
CA PRO A 2 -1.31 -11.88 12.65
C PRO A 2 -2.42 -11.00 13.23
N VAL A 3 -2.05 -10.05 14.07
CA VAL A 3 -2.94 -9.03 14.63
C VAL A 3 -2.72 -7.73 13.88
N TYR A 4 -3.80 -7.15 13.37
CA TYR A 4 -3.77 -5.85 12.72
C TYR A 4 -4.08 -4.72 13.71
N GLU A 5 -3.25 -3.68 13.72
CA GLU A 5 -3.40 -2.50 14.56
C GLU A 5 -3.47 -1.26 13.67
N TYR A 6 -4.60 -0.54 13.74
CA TYR A 6 -4.72 0.71 13.03
C TYR A 6 -3.82 1.79 13.68
N LYS A 7 -3.22 2.62 12.84
CA LYS A 7 -2.53 3.85 13.26
C LYS A 7 -3.29 5.05 12.71
N ASP A 8 -3.56 6.03 13.55
CA ASP A 8 -4.35 7.21 13.19
C ASP A 8 -3.53 8.33 12.54
N ASP A 9 -2.20 8.24 12.52
CA ASP A 9 -1.30 9.26 11.93
C ASP A 9 -1.31 9.27 10.39
N HIS A 10 -1.98 8.30 9.76
CA HIS A 10 -2.29 8.26 8.33
C HIS A 10 -3.75 8.64 8.03
N ARG A 11 -4.50 9.16 9.01
CA ARG A 11 -5.92 9.55 8.88
C ARG A 11 -6.22 10.90 9.56
N PRO A 12 -7.13 11.73 9.02
CA PRO A 12 -7.61 12.91 9.74
C PRO A 12 -8.28 12.53 11.09
N PRO A 13 -8.19 13.38 12.13
CA PRO A 13 -7.56 14.70 12.15
C PRO A 13 -6.05 14.69 12.45
N LYS A 14 -5.46 13.54 12.78
CA LYS A 14 -4.05 13.43 13.21
C LYS A 14 -3.05 13.37 12.05
N TRP A 15 -3.54 13.16 10.83
CA TRP A 15 -2.72 13.10 9.63
C TRP A 15 -2.04 14.42 9.29
N ASP A 16 -0.71 14.36 9.15
CA ASP A 16 0.13 15.45 8.66
C ASP A 16 0.42 15.24 7.16
N LYS A 17 -0.22 16.07 6.32
CA LYS A 17 -0.15 15.99 4.85
C LYS A 17 1.26 16.16 4.27
N ASP A 18 2.15 16.81 5.00
CA ASP A 18 3.51 17.09 4.53
C ASP A 18 4.50 15.98 4.95
N LYS A 19 4.08 15.08 5.85
CA LYS A 19 4.93 13.98 6.37
C LYS A 19 4.45 12.59 5.99
N LYS A 20 3.13 12.36 5.90
CA LYS A 20 2.54 11.01 5.75
C LYS A 20 1.60 10.94 4.55
N SER A 21 1.52 9.76 3.94
CA SER A 21 0.41 9.42 3.04
C SER A 21 -0.90 9.29 3.82
N LYS A 22 -2.03 9.42 3.14
CA LYS A 22 -3.37 9.38 3.73
C LYS A 22 -4.11 8.13 3.27
N TRP A 23 -4.66 7.36 4.20
CA TRP A 23 -5.64 6.34 3.85
C TRP A 23 -6.95 6.99 3.39
N THR A 24 -7.51 6.52 2.28
CA THR A 24 -8.85 6.93 1.80
C THR A 24 -9.91 5.86 2.04
N VAL A 25 -9.50 4.59 2.16
CA VAL A 25 -10.36 3.46 2.50
C VAL A 25 -10.77 3.47 3.97
N LYS A 26 -11.84 2.77 4.34
CA LYS A 26 -12.24 2.60 5.75
C LYS A 26 -11.27 1.68 6.50
N ILE A 27 -11.27 1.74 7.84
CA ILE A 27 -10.41 0.87 8.67
C ILE A 27 -10.66 -0.62 8.37
N LYS A 28 -11.92 -1.01 8.21
CA LYS A 28 -12.28 -2.38 7.84
C LYS A 28 -11.68 -2.80 6.49
N GLU A 29 -11.71 -1.91 5.50
CA GLU A 29 -11.14 -2.18 4.17
C GLU A 29 -9.59 -2.25 4.23
N GLU A 30 -8.95 -1.41 5.03
CA GLU A 30 -7.50 -1.47 5.31
C GLU A 30 -7.10 -2.81 5.94
N GLU A 31 -7.87 -3.31 6.90
CA GLU A 31 -7.69 -4.62 7.52
C GLU A 31 -7.92 -5.77 6.52
N GLU A 32 -8.94 -5.67 5.66
CA GLU A 32 -9.17 -6.63 4.58
C GLU A 32 -8.01 -6.66 3.56
N ILE A 33 -7.40 -5.51 3.27
CA ILE A 33 -6.20 -5.43 2.41
C ILE A 33 -5.02 -6.14 3.07
N PHE A 34 -4.82 -5.93 4.38
CA PHE A 34 -3.77 -6.60 5.15
C PHE A 34 -3.92 -8.13 5.10
N PHE A 35 -5.08 -8.66 5.49
CA PHE A 35 -5.30 -10.10 5.51
C PHE A 35 -5.29 -10.72 4.12
N TYR A 36 -5.73 -9.99 3.09
CA TYR A 36 -5.58 -10.43 1.71
C TYR A 36 -4.09 -10.62 1.35
N GLY A 37 -3.25 -9.61 1.58
CA GLY A 37 -1.82 -9.71 1.30
C GLY A 37 -1.12 -10.81 2.10
N TYR A 38 -1.51 -11.00 3.36
CA TYR A 38 -1.04 -12.11 4.18
C TYR A 38 -1.44 -13.47 3.59
N SER A 39 -2.71 -13.65 3.21
CA SER A 39 -3.22 -14.90 2.62
C SER A 39 -2.57 -15.27 1.30
N GLN A 40 -2.16 -14.27 0.51
CA GLN A 40 -1.45 -14.46 -0.75
C GLN A 40 0.07 -14.66 -0.56
N ASN A 41 0.53 -14.73 0.69
CA ASN A 41 1.94 -14.84 1.04
C ASN A 41 2.81 -13.70 0.45
N TRP A 42 2.27 -12.48 0.36
CA TRP A 42 3.01 -11.28 -0.09
C TRP A 42 3.90 -10.67 1.00
N LEU A 43 4.48 -11.54 1.84
CA LEU A 43 5.47 -11.21 2.85
C LEU A 43 6.86 -11.15 2.23
N HIS A 44 7.59 -10.08 2.54
CA HIS A 44 9.02 -9.97 2.31
C HIS A 44 9.75 -10.21 3.63
N GLU A 45 10.34 -11.40 3.75
CA GLU A 45 10.92 -11.93 5.00
C GLU A 45 12.00 -11.02 5.59
N GLU A 46 12.92 -10.51 4.75
CA GLU A 46 14.08 -9.72 5.21
C GLU A 46 13.68 -8.43 5.95
N SER A 47 12.58 -7.82 5.52
CA SER A 47 12.09 -6.55 6.09
C SER A 47 10.91 -6.73 7.04
N GLU A 48 10.46 -7.98 7.23
CA GLU A 48 9.19 -8.31 7.90
C GLU A 48 8.04 -7.37 7.44
N SER A 49 7.87 -7.24 6.12
CA SER A 49 6.86 -6.35 5.54
C SER A 49 5.97 -7.06 4.52
N ILE A 50 4.67 -6.76 4.56
CA ILE A 50 3.69 -7.25 3.59
C ILE A 50 3.37 -6.11 2.64
N TRP A 51 3.40 -6.41 1.35
CA TRP A 51 3.11 -5.45 0.30
C TRP A 51 1.88 -5.90 -0.44
N ALA A 52 0.80 -5.13 -0.31
CA ALA A 52 -0.50 -5.52 -0.83
C ALA A 52 -1.01 -4.58 -1.90
N ILE A 53 -1.64 -5.17 -2.92
CA ILE A 53 -2.46 -4.47 -3.91
C ILE A 53 -3.84 -5.12 -3.94
N ARG A 54 -4.88 -4.33 -4.19
CA ARG A 54 -6.20 -4.85 -4.55
C ARG A 54 -6.47 -4.48 -6.00
N VAL A 55 -6.96 -5.44 -6.76
CA VAL A 55 -7.35 -5.25 -8.16
C VAL A 55 -8.83 -5.54 -8.32
N ASN A 56 -9.50 -4.76 -9.15
CA ASN A 56 -10.84 -5.04 -9.66
C ASN A 56 -10.76 -5.04 -11.18
N ASP A 57 -11.15 -6.13 -11.84
CA ASP A 57 -11.02 -6.30 -13.29
C ASP A 57 -9.61 -5.90 -13.83
N GLU A 58 -8.56 -6.37 -13.14
CA GLU A 58 -7.15 -6.10 -13.44
C GLU A 58 -6.65 -4.67 -13.18
N ILE A 59 -7.53 -3.79 -12.70
CA ILE A 59 -7.23 -2.38 -12.39
C ILE A 59 -6.96 -2.26 -10.89
N PRO A 60 -5.79 -1.73 -10.45
CA PRO A 60 -5.56 -1.45 -9.05
C PRO A 60 -6.56 -0.47 -8.49
N LEU A 61 -7.08 -0.77 -7.31
CA LEU A 61 -7.90 0.15 -6.56
C LEU A 61 -7.02 1.23 -5.93
N VAL A 62 -7.50 2.47 -5.97
CA VAL A 62 -6.92 3.57 -5.20
C VAL A 62 -7.30 3.38 -3.74
N ILE A 63 -6.30 3.26 -2.87
CA ILE A 63 -6.48 2.99 -1.44
C ILE A 63 -6.00 4.13 -0.54
N GLY A 64 -5.28 5.08 -1.12
CA GLY A 64 -4.78 6.24 -0.41
C GLY A 64 -4.29 7.33 -1.34
N GLU A 65 -3.79 8.39 -0.72
CA GLU A 65 -3.33 9.59 -1.41
C GLU A 65 -2.01 10.08 -0.80
N ASP A 66 -1.19 10.72 -1.60
CA ASP A 66 0.03 11.40 -1.17
C ASP A 66 -0.03 12.89 -1.51
N TYR A 67 0.02 13.72 -0.48
CA TYR A 67 -0.03 15.18 -0.60
C TYR A 67 1.33 15.84 -0.41
N ARG A 68 2.38 15.05 -0.11
CA ARG A 68 3.71 15.56 0.22
C ARG A 68 4.28 16.33 -0.98
N PRO A 69 4.72 17.59 -0.81
CA PRO A 69 5.12 18.46 -1.91
C PRO A 69 6.17 17.86 -2.85
N LYS A 70 7.12 17.10 -2.29
CA LYS A 70 8.19 16.44 -3.05
C LYS A 70 7.72 15.41 -4.07
N TYR A 71 6.51 14.87 -3.95
CA TYR A 71 6.00 13.83 -4.83
C TYR A 71 4.97 14.34 -5.81
N LYS A 72 4.04 15.19 -5.37
CA LYS A 72 2.88 15.57 -6.18
C LYS A 72 3.18 16.47 -7.38
N GLY A 73 4.34 17.14 -7.41
CA GLY A 73 4.68 18.06 -8.49
C GLY A 73 3.63 19.17 -8.65
N LYS A 74 2.99 19.24 -9.82
CA LYS A 74 1.90 20.19 -10.11
C LYS A 74 0.51 19.69 -9.71
N ASN A 75 0.37 18.41 -9.37
CA ASN A 75 -0.91 17.81 -9.00
C ASN A 75 -1.29 18.21 -7.57
N GLU A 76 -2.60 18.15 -7.26
CA GLU A 76 -3.09 18.38 -5.90
C GLU A 76 -2.63 17.27 -4.93
N CYS A 77 -2.67 16.02 -5.39
CA CYS A 77 -2.17 14.83 -4.71
C CYS A 77 -1.82 13.72 -5.72
N ILE A 78 -1.22 12.63 -5.24
CA ILE A 78 -1.00 11.39 -6.01
C ILE A 78 -1.87 10.28 -5.43
N ASN A 79 -2.64 9.61 -6.29
CA ASN A 79 -3.35 8.40 -5.92
C ASN A 79 -2.38 7.23 -5.69
N LEU A 80 -2.55 6.54 -4.56
CA LEU A 80 -1.74 5.40 -4.14
C LEU A 80 -2.57 4.13 -4.22
N VAL A 81 -1.96 3.09 -4.81
CA VAL A 81 -2.63 1.80 -5.08
C VAL A 81 -1.97 0.60 -4.39
N VAL A 82 -0.90 0.87 -3.64
CA VAL A 82 -0.12 -0.15 -2.91
C VAL A 82 -0.15 0.19 -1.43
N ALA A 83 -0.33 -0.82 -0.59
CA ALA A 83 -0.18 -0.74 0.85
C ALA A 83 1.11 -1.44 1.27
N LYS A 84 1.81 -0.87 2.24
CA LYS A 84 2.90 -1.53 2.96
C LYS A 84 2.47 -1.71 4.41
N PHE A 85 2.60 -2.93 4.90
CA PHE A 85 2.36 -3.28 6.30
C PHE A 85 3.66 -3.75 6.91
N VAL A 86 3.96 -3.26 8.10
CA VAL A 86 5.21 -3.56 8.81
C VAL A 86 4.89 -4.16 10.16
N LYS A 87 5.69 -5.14 10.57
CA LYS A 87 5.60 -5.73 11.90
C LYS A 87 6.22 -4.75 12.90
N HIS A 88 5.40 -4.27 13.83
CA HIS A 88 5.82 -3.31 14.87
C HIS A 88 6.40 -4.00 16.10
N ARG A 89 5.77 -5.10 16.49
CA ARG A 89 6.12 -5.98 17.60
C ARG A 89 5.64 -7.39 17.27
N GLU A 90 5.96 -8.37 18.10
CA GLU A 90 5.65 -9.78 17.85
C GLU A 90 4.19 -9.98 17.39
N ASN A 91 4.00 -10.34 16.12
CA ASN A 91 2.71 -10.55 15.46
C ASN A 91 1.75 -9.35 15.37
N HIS A 92 2.15 -8.14 15.73
CA HIS A 92 1.34 -6.93 15.56
C HIS A 92 1.83 -6.11 14.37
N TRP A 93 0.90 -5.81 13.47
CA TRP A 93 1.15 -5.16 12.20
C TRP A 93 0.37 -3.86 12.09
N HIS A 94 0.94 -2.85 11.46
CA HIS A 94 0.21 -1.68 11.00
C HIS A 94 0.64 -1.36 9.58
N GLY A 95 -0.09 -0.49 8.89
CA GLY A 95 0.27 -0.14 7.52
C GLY A 95 -0.07 1.26 7.10
N TYR A 96 0.35 1.56 5.88
CA TYR A 96 0.10 2.82 5.22
C TYR A 96 0.06 2.62 3.69
N PRO A 97 -0.67 3.48 2.95
CA PRO A 97 -0.54 3.52 1.51
C PRO A 97 0.87 4.01 1.16
N VAL A 98 1.53 3.37 0.20
CA VAL A 98 2.91 3.66 -0.13
C VAL A 98 3.04 4.32 -1.49
N ASN A 99 3.87 5.36 -1.53
CA ASN A 99 4.32 5.97 -2.78
C ASN A 99 5.56 5.24 -3.28
N THR A 100 5.35 4.41 -4.30
CA THR A 100 6.40 3.56 -4.87
C THR A 100 7.48 4.34 -5.62
N LEU A 101 7.33 5.66 -5.85
CA LEU A 101 8.45 6.49 -6.30
C LEU A 101 9.54 6.63 -5.22
N SER A 102 9.20 6.38 -3.95
CA SER A 102 10.09 6.55 -2.80
C SER A 102 10.35 5.30 -1.99
N ASP A 103 9.39 4.38 -1.95
CA ASP A 103 9.49 3.11 -1.22
C ASP A 103 8.85 2.04 -2.11
N PHE A 104 9.71 1.37 -2.88
CA PHE A 104 9.30 0.46 -3.96
C PHE A 104 9.24 -0.99 -3.45
N PRO A 105 8.26 -1.82 -3.89
CA PRO A 105 8.16 -3.20 -3.45
C PRO A 105 9.38 -4.03 -3.86
N PRO A 106 9.90 -4.89 -2.98
CA PRO A 106 10.99 -5.82 -3.28
C PRO A 106 10.71 -6.73 -4.49
N SER A 107 11.77 -7.17 -5.18
CA SER A 107 11.62 -7.91 -6.45
C SER A 107 10.89 -9.26 -6.32
N ASP A 108 11.03 -9.92 -5.18
CA ASP A 108 10.31 -11.15 -4.82
C ASP A 108 8.81 -10.89 -4.63
N ILE A 109 8.43 -9.76 -4.04
CA ILE A 109 7.03 -9.32 -3.98
C ILE A 109 6.46 -9.12 -5.38
N LEU A 110 7.18 -8.45 -6.28
CA LEU A 110 6.72 -8.23 -7.64
C LEU A 110 6.47 -9.56 -8.37
N LYS A 111 7.36 -10.55 -8.19
CA LYS A 111 7.19 -11.90 -8.74
C LYS A 111 5.96 -12.60 -8.17
N LYS A 112 5.72 -12.49 -6.87
CA LYS A 112 4.52 -13.03 -6.21
C LYS A 112 3.24 -12.39 -6.75
N TRP A 113 3.26 -11.07 -6.97
CA TRP A 113 2.15 -10.36 -7.59
C TRP A 113 1.88 -10.82 -9.02
N GLU A 114 2.90 -10.99 -9.87
CA GLU A 114 2.71 -11.50 -11.25
C GLU A 114 2.05 -12.90 -11.30
N GLN A 115 2.23 -13.69 -10.24
CA GLN A 115 1.64 -15.02 -10.10
C GLN A 115 0.24 -14.99 -9.45
N SER A 116 -0.19 -13.84 -8.93
CA SER A 116 -1.45 -13.71 -8.21
C SER A 116 -2.63 -13.50 -9.17
N PRO A 117 -3.79 -14.14 -8.92
CA PRO A 117 -4.97 -13.98 -9.74
C PRO A 117 -5.37 -12.52 -9.94
N GLY A 118 -5.63 -12.12 -11.20
CA GLY A 118 -6.06 -10.77 -11.55
C GLY A 118 -4.97 -9.70 -11.58
N VAL A 119 -3.75 -9.98 -11.09
CA VAL A 119 -2.65 -9.01 -11.10
C VAL A 119 -1.78 -9.20 -12.34
N LYS A 120 -1.98 -8.36 -13.36
CA LYS A 120 -1.18 -8.44 -14.59
C LYS A 120 0.15 -7.70 -14.48
N LYS A 121 1.17 -8.17 -15.20
CA LYS A 121 2.47 -7.47 -15.33
C LYS A 121 2.35 -6.00 -15.74
N LYS A 122 1.42 -5.68 -16.66
CA LYS A 122 1.12 -4.30 -17.10
C LYS A 122 0.72 -3.39 -15.92
N THR A 123 0.09 -3.97 -14.92
CA THR A 123 -0.41 -3.30 -13.71
C THR A 123 0.75 -2.94 -12.78
N ILE A 124 1.74 -3.84 -12.66
CA ILE A 124 2.95 -3.64 -11.86
C ILE A 124 3.87 -2.57 -12.46
N VAL A 125 4.05 -2.56 -13.78
CA VAL A 125 4.90 -1.58 -14.49
C VAL A 125 4.33 -0.15 -14.40
N LYS A 126 3.04 0.00 -14.10
CA LYS A 126 2.35 1.30 -13.99
C LYS A 126 2.16 1.79 -12.55
N LEU A 127 2.69 1.08 -11.55
CA LEU A 127 2.53 1.46 -10.15
C LEU A 127 3.05 2.88 -9.89
N ASN A 128 2.16 3.73 -9.40
CA ASN A 128 2.38 5.15 -9.10
C ASN A 128 3.01 5.97 -10.24
N ARG A 129 2.76 5.59 -11.50
CA ARG A 129 2.71 6.60 -12.56
C ARG A 129 1.40 7.33 -12.37
N ALA A 130 1.49 8.56 -11.88
CA ALA A 130 0.39 9.51 -11.90
C ALA A 130 -0.41 9.28 -13.19
N ILE A 131 -1.69 8.93 -13.05
CA ILE A 131 -2.63 9.10 -14.15
C ILE A 131 -2.48 10.57 -14.51
N LYS A 132 -1.81 10.83 -15.65
CA LYS A 132 -1.61 12.16 -16.20
C LYS A 132 -2.95 12.74 -16.60
#